data_AF-A0A355U803-F1
#
_entry.id   AF-A0A355U803-F1
#
_cell.length_a   1.000
_cell.length_b   1.000
_cell.length_c   1.000
_cell.angle_alpha   90.00
_cell.angle_beta   90.00
_cell.angle_gamma   90.00
#
_symmetry.space_group_name_H-M   'P 1'
#
loop_
_entity.id
_entity.type
_entity.pdbx_description
1 polymer ?
#
loop_
_entity_poly.entity_id
_entity_poly.type
_entity_poly.pdbx_seq_one_letter_code
_entity_poly.pdbx_strand_id
1 'polypeptide(L)'
;FSVVDGIEYIPYSGGGFDEYFKDVVGVTIMENVPVQDIEFLVYDEKTYNYLLTKPFHSSLRLMKEYVSPEDPAKMKVTVRPNFELEAVLLRYADNIRIVSPDPFRQRFLARIRKILERNE
;
A
#
# COMPACT_ATOMS: atom_id res chain seq x y z
N PHE A 1 13.68 3.63 32.23
CA PHE A 1 14.54 3.41 31.06
C PHE A 1 15.97 3.31 31.56
N SER A 2 16.60 2.14 31.44
CA SER A 2 18.00 1.94 31.78
C SER A 2 18.81 2.04 30.50
N VAL A 3 19.69 3.04 30.42
CA VAL A 3 20.72 3.10 29.38
C VAL A 3 21.73 2.01 29.70
N VAL A 4 22.03 1.15 28.73
CA VAL A 4 23.07 0.12 28.90
C VAL A 4 24.41 0.81 28.66
N ASP A 5 25.21 0.95 29.71
CA ASP A 5 26.57 1.49 29.61
C ASP A 5 27.46 0.54 28.80
N GLY A 6 28.30 1.10 27.92
CA GLY A 6 29.30 0.34 27.14
C GLY A 6 28.86 -0.18 25.78
N ILE A 7 27.66 0.15 25.29
CA ILE A 7 27.26 -0.10 23.90
C ILE A 7 27.48 1.18 23.08
N GLU A 8 28.43 1.13 22.14
CA GLU A 8 28.69 2.23 21.20
C GLU A 8 27.71 2.16 20.01
N TYR A 9 27.02 3.27 19.72
CA TYR A 9 26.23 3.39 18.50
C TYR A 9 27.16 3.53 17.30
N ILE A 10 27.09 2.58 16.38
CA ILE A 10 27.83 2.65 15.12
C ILE A 10 26.89 3.24 14.06
N PRO A 11 27.15 4.46 13.55
CA PRO A 11 26.35 5.03 12.48
C PRO A 11 26.51 4.20 11.21
N TYR A 12 25.40 3.89 10.55
CA TYR A 12 25.44 3.28 9.23
C TYR A 12 26.06 4.28 8.23
N SER A 13 27.15 3.87 7.58
CA SER A 13 27.89 4.69 6.61
C SER A 13 27.52 4.38 5.16
N GLY A 14 26.64 3.41 4.92
CA GLY A 14 26.14 3.09 3.59
C GLY A 14 25.04 4.07 3.15
N GLY A 15 24.97 4.34 1.86
CA GLY A 15 23.78 4.92 1.23
C GLY A 15 22.79 3.83 0.79
N GLY A 16 21.71 4.22 0.11
CA GLY A 16 20.92 3.29 -0.70
C GLY A 16 19.68 2.69 -0.05
N PHE A 17 19.22 3.19 1.12
CA PHE A 17 17.92 2.76 1.66
C PHE A 17 16.77 3.03 0.69
N ASP A 18 16.79 4.18 0.03
CA ASP A 18 15.77 4.52 -0.97
C ASP A 18 15.75 3.51 -2.11
N GLU A 19 16.92 3.03 -2.56
CA GLU A 19 17.00 2.01 -3.61
C GLU A 19 16.59 0.62 -3.11
N TYR A 20 16.98 0.27 -1.89
CA TYR A 20 16.67 -1.01 -1.26
C TYR A 20 15.16 -1.17 -0.99
N PHE A 21 14.49 -0.08 -0.58
CA PHE A 21 13.06 -0.09 -0.26
C PHE A 21 12.17 0.48 -1.38
N LYS A 22 12.73 0.84 -2.56
CA LYS A 22 11.99 1.51 -3.65
C LYS A 22 10.76 0.76 -4.16
N ASP A 23 10.73 -0.55 -3.96
CA ASP A 23 9.69 -1.43 -4.48
C ASP A 23 8.67 -1.83 -3.40
N VAL A 24 8.76 -1.32 -2.18
CA VAL A 24 7.81 -1.65 -1.09
C VAL A 24 7.15 -0.40 -0.54
N VAL A 25 5.95 -0.56 0.02
CA VAL A 25 5.36 0.48 0.87
C VAL A 25 5.95 0.32 2.27
N GLY A 26 6.59 1.36 2.81
CA GLY A 26 7.25 1.25 4.11
C GLY A 26 8.62 0.58 4.02
N VAL A 27 8.94 -0.30 4.97
CA VAL A 27 10.30 -0.88 5.10
C VAL A 27 10.30 -2.40 5.27
N THR A 28 9.14 -3.06 5.16
CA THR A 28 9.06 -4.52 5.22
C THR A 28 9.14 -5.14 3.82
N ILE A 29 10.17 -5.96 3.58
CA ILE A 29 10.32 -6.74 2.35
C ILE A 29 9.84 -8.17 2.61
N MET A 30 8.79 -8.58 1.88
CA MET A 30 8.32 -9.96 1.90
C MET A 30 9.19 -10.83 1.00
N GLU A 31 9.77 -11.89 1.55
CA GLU A 31 10.56 -12.85 0.78
C GLU A 31 9.69 -13.55 -0.28
N ASN A 32 10.29 -13.86 -1.43
CA ASN A 32 9.63 -14.58 -2.55
C ASN A 32 8.38 -13.89 -3.13
N VAL A 33 8.14 -12.61 -2.81
CA VAL A 33 7.07 -11.82 -3.41
C VAL A 33 7.64 -10.95 -4.54
N PRO A 34 7.21 -11.15 -5.80
CA PRO A 34 7.70 -10.36 -6.92
C PRO A 34 7.07 -8.97 -6.94
N VAL A 35 7.79 -8.03 -7.54
CA VAL A 35 7.25 -6.72 -7.94
C VAL A 35 6.15 -6.96 -8.95
N GLN A 36 4.99 -6.33 -8.74
CA GLN A 36 3.84 -6.48 -9.63
C GLN A 36 2.97 -5.22 -9.60
N ASP A 37 2.18 -5.06 -10.65
CA ASP A 37 1.19 -4.01 -10.74
C ASP A 37 -0.04 -4.36 -9.91
N ILE A 38 -0.41 -3.47 -9.00
CA ILE A 38 -1.64 -3.53 -8.22
C ILE A 38 -2.58 -2.47 -8.77
N GLU A 39 -3.65 -2.92 -9.44
CA GLU A 39 -4.68 -2.02 -9.96
C GLU A 39 -5.88 -1.98 -9.02
N PHE A 40 -6.42 -0.79 -8.82
CA PHE A 40 -7.58 -0.58 -7.96
C PHE A 40 -8.45 0.57 -8.47
N LEU A 41 -9.72 0.53 -8.08
CA LEU A 41 -10.71 1.58 -8.31
C LEU A 41 -10.84 2.45 -7.07
N VAL A 42 -11.11 3.74 -7.29
CA VAL A 42 -11.37 4.74 -6.24
C VAL A 42 -12.75 5.35 -6.47
N TYR A 43 -13.67 5.09 -5.54
CA TYR A 43 -15.09 5.44 -5.66
C TYR A 43 -15.47 6.82 -5.09
N ASP A 44 -14.57 7.43 -4.32
CA ASP A 44 -14.81 8.70 -3.64
C ASP A 44 -13.84 9.80 -4.14
N GLU A 45 -14.40 10.97 -4.46
CA GLU A 45 -13.66 12.10 -5.01
C GLU A 45 -12.59 12.64 -4.04
N LYS A 46 -12.89 12.67 -2.73
CA LYS A 46 -11.91 13.16 -1.73
C LYS A 46 -10.72 12.21 -1.63
N THR A 47 -10.99 10.91 -1.62
CA THR A 47 -9.97 9.86 -1.65
C THR A 47 -9.12 9.95 -2.91
N TYR A 48 -9.76 10.14 -4.08
CA TYR A 48 -9.10 10.37 -5.36
C TYR A 48 -8.14 11.57 -5.30
N ASN A 49 -8.64 12.75 -4.90
CA ASN A 49 -7.84 13.98 -4.80
C ASN A 49 -6.70 13.85 -3.78
N TYR A 50 -6.93 13.13 -2.68
CA TYR A 50 -5.91 12.85 -1.69
C TYR A 50 -4.77 11.99 -2.26
N LEU A 51 -5.10 10.91 -2.99
CA LEU A 51 -4.10 10.03 -3.60
C LEU A 51 -3.24 10.75 -4.66
N LEU A 52 -3.80 11.72 -5.38
CA LEU A 52 -3.04 12.54 -6.33
C LEU A 52 -2.03 13.47 -5.64
N THR A 53 -2.42 14.10 -4.53
CA THR A 53 -1.58 15.08 -3.83
C THR A 53 -0.62 14.43 -2.83
N LYS A 54 -0.98 13.27 -2.30
CA LYS A 54 -0.22 12.49 -1.30
C LYS A 54 -0.18 11.02 -1.70
N PRO A 55 0.57 10.67 -2.77
CA PRO A 55 0.75 9.30 -3.17
C PRO A 55 1.46 8.52 -2.04
N PHE A 56 0.94 7.34 -1.71
CA PHE A 56 1.56 6.48 -0.70
C PHE A 56 2.82 5.75 -1.22
N HIS A 57 3.07 5.80 -2.52
CA HIS A 57 4.25 5.22 -3.15
C HIS A 57 4.58 6.00 -4.43
N SER A 58 5.87 6.14 -4.75
CA SER A 58 6.35 6.92 -5.89
C SER A 58 5.94 6.33 -7.26
N SER A 59 5.65 5.02 -7.31
CA SER A 59 5.17 4.32 -8.51
C SER A 59 3.65 4.40 -8.73
N LEU A 60 2.91 5.11 -7.87
CA LEU A 60 1.46 5.31 -8.07
C LEU A 60 1.21 6.09 -9.37
N ARG A 61 0.31 5.60 -10.21
CA ARG A 61 -0.08 6.21 -11.49
C ARG A 61 -1.60 6.23 -11.63
N LEU A 62 -2.11 7.33 -12.18
CA LEU A 62 -3.49 7.46 -12.60
C LEU A 62 -3.67 6.81 -13.97
N MET A 63 -4.65 5.93 -14.10
CA MET A 63 -5.01 5.23 -15.34
C MET A 63 -6.31 5.75 -15.94
N LYS A 64 -7.24 6.21 -15.09
CA LYS A 64 -8.51 6.84 -15.47
C LYS A 64 -8.93 7.83 -14.39
N GLU A 65 -9.31 9.04 -14.78
CA GLU A 65 -9.84 10.08 -13.89
C GLU A 65 -11.17 9.68 -13.25
N TYR A 66 -11.43 10.23 -12.08
CA TYR A 66 -12.71 10.09 -11.40
C TYR A 66 -13.74 10.96 -12.10
N VAL A 67 -14.92 10.40 -12.41
CA VAL A 67 -16.06 11.15 -12.95
C VAL A 67 -17.22 11.15 -11.96
N SER A 68 -17.55 9.98 -11.41
CA SER A 68 -18.62 9.80 -10.41
C SER A 68 -18.43 8.47 -9.68
N PRO A 69 -19.21 8.16 -8.63
CA PRO A 69 -19.11 6.85 -7.97
C PRO A 69 -19.42 5.67 -8.91
N GLU A 70 -20.30 5.87 -9.89
CA GLU A 70 -20.62 4.86 -10.91
C GLU A 70 -19.57 4.78 -12.02
N ASP A 71 -18.73 5.82 -12.13
CA ASP A 71 -17.58 5.84 -13.01
C ASP A 71 -16.29 6.23 -12.25
N PRO A 72 -15.76 5.30 -11.43
CA PRO A 72 -14.68 5.58 -10.49
C PRO A 72 -13.34 5.77 -11.20
N ALA A 73 -12.41 6.44 -10.51
CA ALA A 73 -11.04 6.51 -10.99
C ALA A 73 -10.40 5.11 -10.99
N LYS A 74 -9.50 4.87 -11.94
CA LYS A 74 -8.63 3.69 -11.96
C LYS A 74 -7.19 4.12 -11.71
N MET A 75 -6.54 3.49 -10.74
CA MET A 75 -5.14 3.73 -10.41
C MET A 75 -4.35 2.43 -10.40
N LYS A 76 -3.02 2.57 -10.51
CA LYS A 76 -2.06 1.47 -10.48
C LYS A 76 -0.87 1.84 -9.62
N VAL A 77 -0.34 0.89 -8.87
CA VAL A 77 0.95 1.01 -8.18
C VAL A 77 1.81 -0.23 -8.45
N THR A 78 3.08 -0.03 -8.78
CA THR A 78 4.03 -1.12 -9.06
C THR A 78 4.93 -1.34 -7.85
N VAL A 79 4.70 -2.42 -7.10
CA VAL A 79 5.36 -2.73 -5.81
C VAL A 79 5.43 -4.23 -5.58
N ARG A 80 6.23 -4.67 -4.61
CA ARG A 80 6.12 -5.98 -3.94
C ARG A 80 5.04 -5.87 -2.87
N PRO A 81 3.91 -6.58 -2.98
CA PRO A 81 2.86 -6.49 -1.98
C PRO A 81 3.33 -6.93 -0.59
N ASN A 82 3.12 -6.08 0.40
CA ASN A 82 3.45 -6.32 1.80
C ASN A 82 2.31 -5.89 2.73
N PHE A 83 2.51 -6.03 4.03
CA PHE A 83 1.48 -5.72 5.03
C PHE A 83 1.12 -4.24 5.06
N GLU A 84 2.10 -3.35 4.86
CA GLU A 84 1.90 -1.90 4.81
C GLU A 84 1.06 -1.48 3.60
N LEU A 85 1.27 -2.08 2.42
CA LEU A 85 0.44 -1.83 1.25
C LEU A 85 -1.03 -2.16 1.54
N GLU A 86 -1.28 -3.34 2.12
CA GLU A 86 -2.64 -3.75 2.48
C GLU A 86 -3.25 -2.81 3.53
N ALA A 87 -2.49 -2.41 4.56
CA ALA A 87 -2.95 -1.49 5.59
C ALA A 87 -3.29 -0.11 5.02
N VAL A 88 -2.43 0.41 4.13
CA VAL A 88 -2.63 1.68 3.42
C VAL A 88 -3.89 1.66 2.58
N LEU A 89 -4.15 0.56 1.86
CA LEU A 89 -5.35 0.42 1.04
C LEU A 89 -6.61 0.22 1.90
N LEU A 90 -6.54 -0.57 2.97
CA LEU A 90 -7.64 -0.77 3.92
C LEU A 90 -8.05 0.50 4.66
N ARG A 91 -7.13 1.45 4.87
CA ARG A 91 -7.43 2.76 5.46
C ARG A 91 -8.57 3.49 4.73
N TYR A 92 -8.71 3.23 3.43
CA TYR A 92 -9.74 3.85 2.60
C TYR A 92 -11.06 3.06 2.58
N ALA A 93 -11.14 1.96 3.34
CA ALA A 93 -12.34 1.15 3.54
C ALA A 93 -13.07 0.83 2.22
N ASP A 94 -14.35 1.19 2.13
CA ASP A 94 -15.26 0.97 1.02
C ASP A 94 -15.00 1.87 -0.20
N ASN A 95 -14.13 2.87 -0.08
CA ASN A 95 -13.77 3.74 -1.22
C ASN A 95 -12.79 3.09 -2.20
N ILE A 96 -12.18 1.95 -1.84
CA ILE A 96 -11.20 1.26 -2.66
C ILE A 96 -11.66 -0.15 -3.01
N ARG A 97 -11.50 -0.52 -4.29
CA ARG A 97 -11.65 -1.91 -4.75
C ARG A 97 -10.42 -2.37 -5.50
N ILE A 98 -9.82 -3.46 -5.05
CA ILE A 98 -8.73 -4.11 -5.77
C ILE A 98 -9.29 -4.82 -7.01
N VAL A 99 -8.72 -4.51 -8.17
CA VAL A 99 -9.09 -5.11 -9.46
C VAL A 99 -8.16 -6.26 -9.80
N SER A 100 -6.85 -6.03 -9.71
CA SER A 100 -5.82 -6.98 -10.09
C SER A 100 -4.56 -6.79 -9.24
N PRO A 101 -3.73 -7.84 -9.10
CA PRO A 101 -3.95 -9.20 -9.58
C PRO A 101 -4.86 -9.98 -8.62
N ASP A 102 -5.48 -11.05 -9.12
CA ASP A 102 -6.46 -11.83 -8.35
C ASP A 102 -5.88 -12.36 -7.02
N PRO A 103 -4.65 -12.91 -6.94
CA PRO A 103 -4.10 -13.36 -5.66
C PRO A 103 -4.02 -12.27 -4.60
N PHE A 104 -3.69 -11.03 -4.98
CA PHE A 104 -3.67 -9.91 -4.04
C PHE A 104 -5.08 -9.52 -3.62
N ARG A 105 -6.03 -9.46 -4.57
CA ARG A 105 -7.45 -9.21 -4.29
C ARG A 105 -8.02 -10.23 -3.32
N GLN A 106 -7.73 -11.53 -3.50
CA GLN A 106 -8.21 -12.58 -2.61
C GLN A 106 -7.66 -12.43 -1.18
N ARG A 107 -6.37 -12.09 -1.04
CA ARG A 107 -5.78 -11.78 0.28
C ARG A 107 -6.46 -10.59 0.95
N PHE A 108 -6.70 -9.52 0.20
CA PHE A 108 -7.39 -8.33 0.68
C PHE A 108 -8.82 -8.65 1.16
N LEU A 109 -9.59 -9.40 0.37
CA LEU A 109 -10.93 -9.86 0.74
C LEU A 109 -10.92 -10.75 1.99
N ALA A 110 -9.93 -11.63 2.14
CA ALA A 110 -9.80 -12.46 3.34
C ALA A 110 -9.62 -11.62 4.61
N ARG A 111 -8.91 -10.48 4.52
CA ARG A 111 -8.81 -9.54 5.65
C ARG A 111 -10.13 -8.85 5.95
N ILE A 112 -10.87 -8.43 4.92
CA ILE A 112 -12.18 -7.79 5.10
C ILE A 112 -13.18 -8.76 5.75
N ARG A 113 -13.23 -10.02 5.31
CA ARG A 113 -14.09 -11.04 5.93
C ARG A 113 -13.78 -11.22 7.42
N LYS A 114 -12.49 -11.30 7.78
CA LYS A 114 -12.07 -11.36 9.19
C LYS A 114 -12.44 -10.11 9.99
N ILE A 115 -12.52 -8.94 9.36
CA ILE A 115 -12.99 -7.71 10.02
C ILE A 115 -14.48 -7.86 10.33
N LEU A 116 -15.29 -8.30 9.36
CA LEU A 116 -16.73 -8.54 9.56
C LEU A 116 -16.96 -9.58 10.67
N GLU A 117 -16.34 -10.76 10.56
CA GLU A 117 -16.45 -11.86 11.54
C GLU A 117 -16.12 -11.45 12.99
N ARG A 118 -15.28 -10.43 13.19
CA ARG A 118 -14.86 -9.96 14.52
C ARG A 118 -15.75 -8.86 15.10
N ASN A 119 -16.59 -8.24 14.28
CA ASN A 119 -17.45 -7.12 14.67
C ASN A 119 -18.94 -7.44 14.53
N GLU A 120 -19.27 -8.70 14.20
CA GLU A 120 -20.60 -9.31 14.32
C GLU A 120 -20.79 -9.94 15.71
#